data_AF-A0A6H1ZNW4-F1
#
_entry.id   AF-A0A6H1ZNW4-F1
#
_cell.length_a   1.000
_cell.length_b   1.000
_cell.length_c   1.000
_cell.angle_alpha   90.00
_cell.angle_beta   90.00
_cell.angle_gamma   90.00
#
_symmetry.space_group_name_H-M   'P 1'
#
loop_
_entity.id
_entity.type
_entity.pdbx_description
1 polymer ?
#
loop_
_entity_poly.entity_id
_entity_poly.type
_entity_poly.pdbx_seq_one_letter_code
_entity_poly.pdbx_strand_id
1 'polypeptide(L)'
;MKLFRVTIKGGTSGTGTDYHNVYVVANDPTGAYEIYRAFLDKKDLCFSDAREMEKIELIADQDHYGDCGTLLFLSVLKDTPK
;
A
#
# COMPACT_ATOMS: atom_id res chain seq x y z
N MET A 1 12.39 3.68 4.81
CA MET A 1 11.24 3.13 4.05
C MET A 1 10.20 2.68 5.06
N LYS A 2 8.92 2.77 4.72
CA LYS A 2 7.79 2.52 5.62
C LYS A 2 6.77 1.63 4.95
N LEU A 3 6.03 0.87 5.75
CA LEU A 3 4.88 0.08 5.33
C LEU A 3 3.61 0.81 5.72
N PHE A 4 2.79 1.15 4.74
CA PHE A 4 1.51 1.79 4.94
C PHE A 4 0.38 0.83 4.60
N ARG A 5 -0.71 0.88 5.38
CA ARG A 5 -2.01 0.36 4.95
C ARG A 5 -2.76 1.50 4.28
N VAL A 6 -3.16 1.30 3.03
CA VAL A 6 -3.96 2.24 2.25
C VAL A 6 -5.37 1.66 2.10
N THR A 7 -6.36 2.44 2.50
CA THR A 7 -7.77 2.09 2.40
C THR A 7 -8.45 3.07 1.45
N ILE A 8 -9.15 2.55 0.44
CA ILE A 8 -9.99 3.33 -0.49
C ILE A 8 -11.46 3.08 -0.20
N LYS A 9 -12.37 3.97 -0.60
CA LYS A 9 -13.80 3.86 -0.23
C LYS A 9 -14.49 2.58 -0.72
N GLY A 10 -14.07 2.04 -1.86
CA GLY A 10 -14.65 0.83 -2.46
C GLY A 10 -13.61 -0.25 -2.72
N GLY A 11 -13.77 -0.99 -3.82
CA GLY A 11 -12.83 -2.06 -4.18
C GLY A 11 -12.96 -3.35 -3.37
N THR A 12 -14.00 -3.47 -2.55
CA THR A 12 -14.34 -4.71 -1.85
C THR A 12 -14.78 -5.78 -2.85
N SER A 13 -14.34 -7.01 -2.63
CA SER A 13 -14.76 -8.16 -3.43
C SER A 13 -15.13 -9.31 -2.50
N GLY A 14 -16.30 -9.90 -2.73
CA GLY A 14 -16.76 -11.08 -1.96
C GLY A 14 -16.16 -12.40 -2.45
N THR A 15 -15.60 -12.43 -3.65
CA THR A 15 -15.12 -13.66 -4.31
C THR A 15 -13.79 -13.50 -5.05
N GLY A 16 -13.26 -12.27 -5.12
CA GLY A 16 -12.02 -11.95 -5.83
C GLY A 16 -11.03 -11.17 -4.96
N THR A 17 -10.03 -10.57 -5.60
CA THR A 17 -9.03 -9.75 -4.93
C THR A 17 -9.69 -8.53 -4.29
N ASP A 18 -9.44 -8.34 -3.00
CA ASP A 18 -9.86 -7.15 -2.28
C ASP A 18 -8.87 -6.01 -2.55
N TYR A 19 -9.36 -4.95 -3.18
CA TYR A 19 -8.63 -3.71 -3.44
C TYR A 19 -8.98 -2.64 -2.40
N HIS A 20 -9.89 -2.92 -1.48
CA HIS A 20 -10.29 -1.97 -0.44
C HIS A 20 -9.15 -1.69 0.54
N ASN A 21 -8.44 -2.74 0.98
CA ASN A 21 -7.34 -2.64 1.94
C ASN A 21 -6.07 -3.25 1.37
N VAL A 22 -5.06 -2.41 1.13
CA VAL A 22 -3.77 -2.86 0.59
C VAL A 22 -2.60 -2.37 1.43
N TYR A 23 -1.46 -3.05 1.29
CA TYR A 23 -0.22 -2.66 1.93
C TYR A 23 0.78 -2.16 0.89
N VAL A 24 1.36 -1.00 1.14
CA VAL A 24 2.27 -0.33 0.22
C VAL A 24 3.54 0.06 0.95
N VAL A 25 4.68 -0.22 0.34
CA VAL A 25 5.98 0.23 0.84
C VAL A 25 6.33 1.56 0.17
N ALA A 26 6.53 2.62 0.96
CA ALA A 26 6.85 3.96 0.48
C ALA A 26 7.68 4.75 1.51
N ASN A 27 8.12 5.97 1.18
CA ASN A 27 8.85 6.83 2.12
C ASN A 27 7.93 7.66 3.02
N ASP A 28 6.74 7.97 2.52
CA ASP A 28 5.75 8.82 3.15
C ASP A 28 4.32 8.39 2.72
N PRO A 29 3.27 8.85 3.43
CA PRO A 29 1.89 8.47 3.12
C PRO A 29 1.45 8.86 1.70
N THR A 30 1.84 10.05 1.23
CA THR A 30 1.46 10.54 -0.11
C THR A 30 1.98 9.59 -1.19
N GLY A 31 3.27 9.22 -1.12
CA GLY A 31 3.88 8.28 -2.04
C GLY A 31 3.21 6.90 -2.01
N ALA A 32 2.78 6.42 -0.85
CA ALA A 32 2.03 5.16 -0.75
C ALA A 32 0.68 5.22 -1.48
N TYR A 33 -0.07 6.32 -1.31
CA TYR A 33 -1.33 6.50 -2.04
C TYR A 33 -1.09 6.65 -3.55
N GLU A 34 -0.09 7.42 -3.97
CA GLU A 34 0.23 7.62 -5.40
C GLU A 34 0.64 6.31 -6.10
N ILE A 35 1.49 5.49 -5.46
CA ILE A 35 1.85 4.16 -5.97
C ILE A 35 0.60 3.31 -6.17
N TYR A 36 -0.29 3.28 -5.18
CA TYR A 36 -1.49 2.47 -5.26
C TYR A 36 -2.47 2.99 -6.31
N ARG A 37 -2.65 4.32 -6.37
CA ARG A 37 -3.51 4.97 -7.33
C ARG A 37 -3.04 4.70 -8.76
N ALA A 38 -1.74 4.81 -9.02
CA ALA A 38 -1.15 4.50 -10.31
C ALA A 38 -1.36 3.02 -10.70
N PHE A 39 -1.33 2.09 -9.75
CA PHE A 39 -1.66 0.69 -10.00
C PHE A 39 -3.13 0.51 -10.42
N LEU A 40 -4.07 1.12 -9.69
CA LEU A 40 -5.51 1.05 -10.02
C LEU A 40 -5.80 1.66 -11.39
N ASP A 41 -5.22 2.81 -11.70
CA ASP A 41 -5.40 3.50 -12.99
C ASP A 41 -4.78 2.70 -14.14
N LYS A 42 -3.59 2.13 -13.96
CA LYS A 42 -2.93 1.29 -14.98
C LYS A 42 -3.69 -0.01 -15.28
N LYS A 43 -4.35 -0.58 -14.28
CA LYS A 43 -5.12 -1.82 -14.41
C LYS A 43 -6.60 -1.59 -14.72
N ASP A 44 -7.03 -0.33 -14.75
CA ASP A 44 -8.42 0.11 -14.86
C ASP A 44 -9.36 -0.63 -13.90
N LEU A 45 -9.00 -0.63 -12.61
CA LEU A 45 -9.72 -1.33 -11.55
C LEU A 45 -10.58 -0.39 -10.73
N CYS A 46 -11.77 -0.83 -10.32
CA CYS A 46 -12.75 -0.09 -9.51
C CYS A 46 -13.35 1.13 -10.23
N PHE A 47 -14.54 1.54 -9.80
CA PHE A 47 -15.17 2.79 -10.26
C PHE A 47 -14.42 4.02 -9.74
N SER A 48 -14.51 5.15 -10.44
CA SER A 48 -13.72 6.35 -10.13
C SER A 48 -13.93 6.90 -8.72
N ASP A 49 -15.17 6.87 -8.23
CA ASP A 49 -15.60 7.25 -6.89
C ASP A 49 -15.13 6.24 -5.82
N ALA A 50 -15.14 4.96 -6.16
CA ALA A 50 -14.65 3.88 -5.30
C ALA A 50 -13.13 3.91 -5.07
N ARG A 51 -12.36 4.53 -5.97
CA ARG A 51 -10.89 4.67 -5.88
C ARG A 51 -10.42 5.80 -4.97
N GLU A 52 -11.33 6.61 -4.42
CA GLU A 52 -10.95 7.71 -3.52
C GLU A 52 -10.37 7.18 -2.21
N MET A 53 -9.32 7.84 -1.72
CA MET A 53 -8.70 7.49 -0.45
C MET A 53 -9.68 7.71 0.72
N GLU A 54 -9.83 6.69 1.55
CA GLU A 54 -10.55 6.77 2.81
C GLU A 54 -9.58 6.97 3.97
N LYS A 55 -8.51 6.17 4.02
CA LYS A 55 -7.54 6.19 5.12
C LYS A 55 -6.16 5.78 4.66
N ILE A 56 -5.14 6.32 5.34
CA ILE A 56 -3.78 5.82 5.25
C ILE A 56 -3.16 5.73 6.64
N GLU A 57 -2.51 4.61 6.93
CA GLU A 57 -1.94 4.31 8.25
C GLU A 57 -0.52 3.80 8.13
N LEU A 58 0.38 4.33 8.96
CA LEU A 58 1.72 3.78 9.12
C LEU A 58 1.64 2.50 9.97
N ILE A 59 2.06 1.38 9.39
CA ILE A 59 2.02 0.06 10.03
C ILE A 59 3.41 -0.34 10.57
N ALA A 60 4.47 -0.04 9.83
CA ALA A 60 5.84 -0.33 10.24
C ALA A 60 6.82 0.68 9.61
N ASP A 61 7.93 0.94 10.28
CA ASP A 61 9.01 1.81 9.83
C ASP A 61 10.34 1.09 9.91
N GLN A 62 11.26 1.35 8.97
CA GLN A 62 12.64 0.87 9.04
C GLN A 62 13.45 1.61 10.10
N ASP A 63 13.04 2.83 10.46
CA ASP A 63 13.69 3.57 11.52
C ASP A 63 13.39 2.94 12.90
N HIS A 64 14.43 2.80 13.72
CA HIS A 64 14.32 2.25 15.08
C HIS A 64 13.47 3.11 16.01
N TYR A 65 13.27 4.39 15.67
CA TYR A 65 12.50 5.35 16.46
C TYR A 65 11.22 5.81 15.77
N GLY A 66 10.70 5.04 14.81
CA GLY A 66 9.48 5.39 14.08
C GLY A 66 8.22 5.46 14.96
N ASP A 67 7.32 6.39 14.63
CA ASP A 67 6.11 6.73 15.41
C ASP A 67 5.09 5.59 15.57
N CYS A 68 5.25 4.47 14.84
CA CYS A 68 4.34 3.32 14.86
C CYS A 68 4.79 2.18 15.78
N GLY A 69 5.95 2.30 16.43
CA GLY A 69 6.47 1.30 17.38
C GLY A 69 6.74 -0.09 16.76
N THR A 70 6.77 -0.20 15.43
CA THR A 70 6.91 -1.47 14.71
C THR A 70 8.02 -1.37 13.67
N LEU A 71 8.98 -2.29 13.73
CA LEU A 71 10.13 -2.34 12.82
C LEU A 71 9.81 -3.06 11.50
N LEU A 72 10.19 -2.44 10.38
CA LEU A 72 10.11 -3.01 9.04
C LEU A 72 11.47 -3.59 8.61
N PHE A 73 11.51 -4.87 8.26
CA PHE A 73 12.66 -5.50 7.61
C PHE A 73 12.30 -5.87 6.18
N LEU A 74 13.13 -5.48 5.22
CA LEU A 74 12.96 -5.80 3.80
C LEU A 74 14.13 -6.65 3.34
N SER A 75 13.87 -7.85 2.83
CA SER A 75 14.90 -8.67 2.19
C SER A 75 15.03 -8.29 0.72
N VAL A 76 16.23 -7.93 0.28
CA VAL A 76 16.52 -7.87 -1.15
C VAL A 76 16.77 -9.31 -1.60
N LEU A 77 15.76 -9.97 -2.18
CA LEU A 77 16.02 -11.18 -2.94
C LEU A 77 16.81 -10.74 -4.18
N LYS A 78 18.12 -11.02 -4.20
CA LYS A 78 18.88 -10.94 -5.45
C LYS A 78 18.31 -12.05 -6.32
N ASP A 79 17.71 -11.70 -7.46
CA ASP A 79 17.41 -12.66 -8.51
C ASP A 79 18.68 -13.45 -8.77
N THR A 80 18.67 -14.72 -8.38
CA THR A 80 19.72 -15.65 -8.76
C THR A 80 19.41 -16.01 -10.21
N PRO A 81 20.28 -15.66 -11.19
CA PRO A 81 20.06 -16.09 -12.55
C PRO A 81 19.99 -17.62 -12.57
N LYS A 82 18.89 -18.14 -13.13
CA LYS A 82 18.73 -19.57 -13.44
C LYS A 82 19.72 -20.01 -14.50
#